data_AF-E8N4Q8-F1
#
_entry.id   AF-E8N4Q8-F1
#
_cell.length_a   1.000
_cell.length_b   1.000
_cell.length_c   1.000
_cell.angle_alpha   90.00
_cell.angle_beta   90.00
_cell.angle_gamma   90.00
#
_symmetry.space_group_name_H-M   'P 1'
#
loop_
_entity.id
_entity.type
_entity.pdbx_description
1 polymer ?
#
loop_
_entity_poly.entity_id
_entity_poly.type
_entity_poly.pdbx_seq_one_letter_code
_entity_poly.pdbx_strand_id
1 'polypeptide(L)'
;MANISHELRTPLTHLTGYLDLLLSGDLGPLNPQQRAALEVIQRSSERLAQLIEDLILFSVSEKNQIYLNIRPVNAFELLSSVYQRNSPKAIERQINFHFEPPESTLLVAADQEKVSWVLCCKDRLGRDTPSGVCCRPVL
;
A
#
# COMPACT_ATOMS: atom_id res chain seq x y z
N MET A 1 4.15 -18.09 -10.60
CA MET A 1 4.92 -17.53 -9.47
C MET A 1 4.07 -17.25 -8.23
N ALA A 2 2.74 -17.37 -8.29
CA ALA A 2 1.89 -17.28 -7.10
C ALA A 2 2.21 -18.35 -6.03
N ASN A 3 2.66 -19.56 -6.43
CA ASN A 3 2.92 -20.65 -5.50
C ASN A 3 4.00 -20.30 -4.46
N ILE A 4 5.15 -19.77 -4.88
CA ILE A 4 6.28 -19.48 -3.99
C ILE A 4 5.89 -18.38 -2.99
N SER A 5 5.20 -17.32 -3.43
CA SER A 5 4.72 -16.27 -2.53
C SER A 5 3.75 -16.80 -1.47
N HIS A 6 2.82 -17.68 -1.85
CA HIS A 6 1.89 -18.31 -0.91
C HIS A 6 2.57 -19.30 0.03
N GLU A 7 3.55 -20.06 -0.45
CA GLU A 7 4.36 -20.99 0.33
C GLU A 7 5.27 -20.26 1.34
N LEU A 8 5.70 -19.02 1.06
CA LEU A 8 6.50 -18.21 1.98
C LEU A 8 5.67 -17.41 2.98
N ARG A 9 4.47 -16.94 2.61
CA ARG A 9 3.59 -16.20 3.54
C ARG A 9 3.12 -17.07 4.71
N THR A 10 2.72 -18.30 4.44
CA THR A 10 2.18 -19.22 5.47
C THR A 10 3.15 -19.49 6.63
N PRO A 11 4.41 -19.92 6.42
CA PRO A 11 5.36 -20.13 7.52
C PRO A 11 5.72 -18.83 8.24
N LEU A 12 5.74 -17.70 7.54
CA LEU A 12 6.03 -16.41 8.14
C LEU A 12 4.88 -15.93 9.04
N THR A 13 3.63 -16.10 8.61
CA THR A 13 2.44 -15.82 9.41
C THR A 13 2.42 -16.65 10.69
N HIS A 14 2.78 -17.93 10.61
CA HIS A 14 2.92 -18.75 11.82
C HIS A 14 4.02 -18.23 12.74
N LEU A 15 5.19 -17.87 12.20
CA LEU A 15 6.31 -17.34 12.97
C LEU A 15 5.91 -16.05 13.72
N THR A 16 5.36 -15.06 13.02
CA THR A 16 4.88 -13.82 13.65
C THR A 16 3.75 -14.08 14.64
N GLY A 17 2.82 -14.98 14.32
CA GLY A 17 1.73 -15.34 15.23
C GLY A 17 2.22 -15.95 16.55
N TYR A 18 3.19 -16.87 16.49
CA TYR A 18 3.77 -17.44 17.71
C TYR A 18 4.59 -16.41 18.50
N LEU A 19 5.30 -15.50 17.83
CA LEU A 19 6.00 -14.40 18.52
C LEU A 19 5.01 -13.47 19.24
N ASP A 20 3.89 -13.14 18.61
CA ASP A 20 2.84 -12.31 19.21
C ASP A 20 2.20 -13.02 20.42
N LEU A 21 1.93 -14.33 20.32
CA LEU A 21 1.43 -15.14 21.44
C LEU A 21 2.44 -15.23 22.61
N LEU A 22 3.74 -15.30 22.32
CA LEU A 22 4.77 -15.26 23.36
C LEU A 22 4.85 -13.89 24.03
N LEU A 23 4.90 -12.81 23.24
CA LEU A 23 5.09 -11.44 23.74
C LEU A 23 3.85 -10.88 24.47
N SER A 24 2.65 -11.33 24.10
CA SER A 24 1.40 -11.05 24.80
C SER A 24 1.26 -11.82 26.12
N GLY A 25 2.05 -12.89 26.31
CA GLY A 25 2.01 -13.74 27.50
C GLY A 25 0.99 -14.88 27.43
N ASP A 26 0.33 -15.08 26.28
CA ASP A 26 -0.66 -16.15 26.07
C ASP A 26 -0.04 -17.55 26.20
N LEU A 27 1.27 -17.68 25.93
CA LEU A 27 2.04 -18.92 26.08
C LEU A 27 2.83 -18.98 27.41
N GLY A 28 2.53 -18.08 28.34
CA GLY A 28 3.13 -18.02 29.67
C GLY A 28 4.05 -16.81 29.90
N PRO A 29 4.46 -16.57 31.15
CA PRO A 29 5.27 -15.42 31.51
C PRO A 29 6.69 -15.55 30.98
N LEU A 30 7.20 -14.44 30.43
CA LEU A 30 8.59 -14.31 29.98
C LEU A 30 9.41 -13.54 31.02
N ASN A 31 10.64 -13.98 31.25
CA ASN A 31 11.59 -13.17 31.99
C ASN A 31 12.09 -11.98 31.14
N PRO A 32 12.71 -10.94 31.74
CA PRO A 32 13.12 -9.75 31.00
C PRO A 32 14.11 -10.02 29.85
N GLN A 33 15.02 -10.97 30.01
CA GLN A 33 15.99 -11.34 28.96
C GLN A 33 15.33 -12.05 27.78
N GLN A 34 14.38 -12.96 28.06
CA GLN A 34 13.59 -13.65 27.05
C GLN A 34 12.75 -12.65 26.24
N ARG A 35 12.09 -11.72 26.94
CA ARG A 35 11.29 -10.67 26.29
C ARG A 35 12.15 -9.81 25.35
N ALA A 36 13.29 -9.33 25.82
CA ALA A 36 14.21 -8.53 25.00
C ALA A 36 14.70 -9.30 23.76
N ALA A 37 15.02 -10.59 23.90
CA ALA A 37 15.41 -11.43 22.78
C ALA A 37 14.26 -11.61 21.77
N LEU A 38 13.04 -11.88 22.24
CA LEU A 38 11.87 -12.05 21.39
C LEU A 38 11.49 -10.77 20.63
N GLU A 39 11.62 -9.59 21.25
CA GLU A 39 11.41 -8.29 20.58
C GLU A 39 12.43 -8.06 19.45
N VAL A 40 13.68 -8.52 19.61
CA VAL A 40 14.68 -8.48 18.53
C VAL A 40 14.29 -9.43 17.39
N ILE A 41 13.82 -10.63 17.72
CA ILE A 41 13.37 -11.62 16.73
C ILE A 41 12.11 -11.12 15.99
N GLN A 42 11.18 -10.47 16.67
CA GLN A 42 9.98 -9.87 16.07
C GLN A 42 10.35 -8.81 15.03
N ARG A 43 11.18 -7.83 15.39
CA ARG A 43 11.67 -6.81 14.44
C ARG A 43 12.42 -7.42 13.25
N SER A 44 13.20 -8.48 13.50
CA SER A 44 13.93 -9.18 12.43
C SER A 44 12.98 -9.93 11.48
N SER A 45 11.92 -10.52 12.02
CA SER A 45 10.89 -11.25 11.26
C SER A 45 10.05 -10.31 10.41
N GLU A 46 9.66 -9.15 10.95
CA GLU A 46 9.00 -8.08 10.20
C GLU A 46 9.87 -7.56 9.06
N ARG A 47 11.17 -7.35 9.31
CA ARG A 47 12.10 -6.93 8.27
C ARG A 47 12.22 -7.98 7.16
N LEU A 48 12.29 -9.26 7.52
CA LEU A 48 12.33 -10.35 6.55
C LEU A 48 11.03 -10.41 5.73
N ALA A 49 9.88 -10.21 6.36
CA ALA A 49 8.59 -10.12 5.67
C ALA A 49 8.59 -9.06 4.58
N GLN A 50 9.07 -7.86 4.93
CA GLN A 50 9.15 -6.77 3.97
C GLN A 50 10.08 -7.09 2.80
N LEU A 51 11.26 -7.67 3.07
CA LEU A 51 12.19 -8.07 2.01
C LEU A 51 11.62 -9.13 1.06
N ILE A 52 10.85 -10.08 1.59
CA ILE A 52 10.17 -11.09 0.79
C ILE A 52 9.09 -10.43 -0.08
N GLU A 53 8.28 -9.53 0.47
CA GLU A 53 7.26 -8.81 -0.28
C GLU A 53 7.89 -7.95 -1.40
N ASP A 54 8.99 -7.24 -1.10
CA ASP A 54 9.76 -6.44 -2.07
C ASP A 54 10.32 -7.32 -3.20
N LEU A 55 10.87 -8.49 -2.86
CA LEU A 55 11.39 -9.44 -3.83
C LEU A 55 10.29 -10.03 -4.74
N ILE A 56 9.12 -10.32 -4.17
CA ILE A 56 7.96 -10.78 -4.93
C ILE A 56 7.51 -9.69 -5.90
N LEU A 57 7.40 -8.44 -5.43
CA LEU A 57 7.03 -7.30 -6.25
C LEU A 57 8.03 -7.09 -7.40
N PHE A 58 9.33 -7.18 -7.10
CA PHE A 58 10.40 -7.13 -8.10
C PHE A 58 10.28 -8.26 -9.12
N SER A 59 10.07 -9.50 -8.68
CA SER A 59 9.94 -10.67 -9.56
C SER A 59 8.70 -10.61 -10.46
N VAL A 60 7.61 -10.01 -9.97
CA VAL A 60 6.41 -9.74 -10.78
C VAL A 60 6.68 -8.60 -11.78
N SER A 61 7.48 -7.61 -11.41
CA SER A 61 7.87 -6.50 -12.29
C SER A 61 8.83 -6.92 -13.41
N GLU A 62 9.76 -7.85 -13.15
CA GLU A 62 10.68 -8.40 -14.15
C GLU A 62 9.97 -9.28 -15.20
N LYS A 63 8.84 -9.88 -14.82
CA LYS A 63 7.97 -10.62 -15.75
C LYS A 63 7.10 -9.64 -16.52
N ASN A 64 7.70 -9.05 -17.54
CA ASN A 64 7.17 -8.04 -18.44
C ASN A 64 5.91 -8.44 -19.24
N GLN A 65 4.81 -8.73 -18.56
CA GLN A 65 3.45 -8.62 -19.09
C GLN A 65 2.55 -8.02 -18.02
N ILE A 66 2.65 -6.70 -17.86
CA ILE A 66 1.56 -5.95 -17.23
C ILE A 66 0.37 -6.07 -18.19
N TYR A 67 -0.49 -7.05 -17.94
CA TYR A 67 -1.79 -7.13 -18.60
C TYR A 67 -2.64 -5.99 -18.07
N LEU A 68 -2.80 -4.96 -18.88
CA LEU A 68 -3.75 -3.89 -18.61
C LEU A 68 -5.13 -4.36 -19.02
N ASN A 69 -6.04 -4.44 -18.06
CA ASN A 69 -7.45 -4.70 -18.32
C ASN A 69 -8.13 -3.39 -18.70
N ILE A 70 -7.84 -2.90 -19.90
CA ILE A 70 -8.37 -1.64 -20.42
C ILE A 70 -9.88 -1.77 -20.64
N ARG A 71 -10.66 -1.00 -19.89
CA ARG A 71 -12.11 -0.90 -20.04
C ARG A 71 -12.53 0.57 -20.00
N PRO A 72 -13.74 0.90 -20.49
CA PRO A 72 -14.32 2.21 -20.24
C PRO A 72 -14.51 2.41 -18.73
N VAL A 73 -13.86 3.42 -18.17
CA VAL A 73 -13.92 3.78 -16.76
C VAL A 73 -14.46 5.20 -16.64
N ASN A 74 -15.43 5.40 -15.75
CA ASN A 74 -15.88 6.74 -15.39
C ASN A 74 -14.78 7.43 -14.56
N ALA A 75 -14.10 8.39 -15.18
CA ALA A 75 -12.99 9.11 -14.57
C ALA A 75 -13.44 9.84 -13.29
N PHE A 76 -14.68 10.32 -13.24
CA PHE A 76 -15.24 11.00 -12.08
C PHE A 76 -15.40 10.06 -10.88
N GLU A 77 -15.98 8.87 -11.08
CA GLU A 77 -16.13 7.87 -10.02
C GLU A 77 -14.77 7.37 -9.51
N LEU A 78 -13.82 7.18 -10.42
CA LEU A 78 -12.47 6.78 -10.05
C LEU A 78 -11.78 7.85 -9.20
N LEU A 79 -11.77 9.10 -9.65
CA LEU A 79 -11.11 10.20 -8.95
C LEU A 79 -11.80 10.56 -7.63
N SER A 80 -13.14 10.50 -7.56
CA SER A 80 -13.87 10.72 -6.31
C SER A 80 -13.53 9.66 -5.26
N SER A 81 -13.41 8.39 -5.65
CA SER A 81 -12.98 7.31 -4.73
C SER A 81 -11.56 7.53 -4.20
N VAL A 82 -10.65 7.99 -5.05
CA VAL A 82 -9.27 8.35 -4.68
C VAL A 82 -9.27 9.56 -3.74
N TYR A 83 -10.09 10.57 -4.03
CA TYR A 83 -10.21 11.77 -3.21
C TYR A 83 -10.69 11.43 -1.80
N GLN A 84 -11.78 10.68 -1.67
CA GLN A 84 -12.33 10.26 -0.38
C GLN A 84 -11.32 9.47 0.46
N ARG A 85 -10.56 8.58 -0.18
CA ARG A 85 -9.55 7.76 0.50
C ARG A 85 -8.36 8.57 1.03
N ASN A 86 -8.00 9.65 0.35
CA ASN A 86 -6.82 10.47 0.69
C ASN A 86 -7.16 11.75 1.46
N SER A 87 -8.42 12.19 1.46
CA SER A 87 -8.88 13.39 2.16
C SER A 87 -8.53 13.41 3.66
N PRO A 88 -8.73 12.33 4.45
CA PRO A 88 -8.37 12.33 5.87
C PRO A 88 -6.89 12.60 6.11
N LYS A 89 -6.01 12.06 5.27
CA LYS A 89 -4.56 12.27 5.36
C LYS A 89 -4.14 13.67 4.92
N ALA A 90 -4.83 14.23 3.93
CA ALA A 90 -4.58 15.60 3.49
C ALA A 90 -4.95 16.60 4.60
N ILE A 91 -6.06 16.37 5.31
CA ILE A 91 -6.48 17.16 6.47
C ILE A 91 -5.45 17.06 7.60
N GLU A 92 -5.04 15.83 7.96
CA GLU A 92 -4.01 15.59 8.99
C GLU A 92 -2.71 16.33 8.70
N ARG A 93 -2.35 16.47 7.41
CA ARG A 93 -1.13 17.13 6.94
C ARG A 93 -1.30 18.58 6.52
N GLN A 94 -2.49 19.17 6.70
CA GLN A 94 -2.82 20.54 6.29
C GLN A 94 -2.51 20.82 4.80
N ILE A 95 -2.70 19.83 3.93
CA ILE A 95 -2.52 19.96 2.48
C ILE A 95 -3.82 20.43 1.85
N ASN A 96 -3.75 21.49 1.04
CA ASN A 96 -4.87 21.94 0.23
C ASN A 96 -5.18 20.91 -0.87
N PHE A 97 -6.14 20.04 -0.61
CA PHE A 97 -6.53 18.95 -1.51
C PHE A 97 -7.92 19.24 -2.07
N HIS A 98 -7.96 19.69 -3.32
CA HIS A 98 -9.17 20.10 -4.03
C HIS A 98 -9.56 19.10 -5.12
N PHE A 99 -10.87 18.88 -5.29
CA PHE A 99 -11.40 18.03 -6.34
C PHE A 99 -12.61 18.73 -6.97
N GLU A 100 -12.50 19.04 -8.27
CA GLU A 100 -13.57 19.66 -9.04
C GLU A 100 -14.26 18.59 -9.90
N PRO A 101 -15.55 18.29 -9.66
CA PRO A 101 -16.32 17.42 -10.52
C PRO A 101 -16.49 18.07 -11.91
N PRO A 102 -16.20 17.36 -13.02
CA PRO A 102 -16.56 17.87 -14.34
C PRO A 102 -18.08 17.88 -14.53
N GLU A 103 -18.59 18.79 -15.37
CA GLU A 103 -20.03 18.92 -15.67
C GLU A 103 -20.60 17.75 -16.48
N SER A 104 -19.72 17.00 -17.18
CA SER A 104 -20.11 15.86 -18.03
C SER A 104 -19.37 14.59 -17.64
N THR A 105 -20.02 13.44 -17.80
CA THR A 105 -19.38 12.13 -17.62
C THR A 105 -18.24 11.94 -18.62
N LEU A 106 -17.03 11.74 -18.10
CA LEU A 106 -15.84 11.44 -18.90
C LEU A 106 -15.50 9.96 -18.76
N LEU A 107 -15.69 9.21 -19.85
CA LEU A 107 -15.26 7.82 -19.95
C LEU A 107 -13.86 7.76 -20.55
N VAL A 108 -12.93 7.13 -19.84
CA VAL A 108 -11.55 6.91 -20.30
C VAL A 108 -11.29 5.42 -20.44
N ALA A 109 -10.54 5.04 -21.48
CA ALA A 109 -10.06 3.68 -21.63
C ALA A 109 -8.85 3.48 -20.70
N ALA A 110 -9.07 2.81 -19.56
CA ALA A 110 -8.04 2.65 -18.54
C ALA A 110 -8.20 1.33 -17.79
N ASP A 111 -7.14 0.91 -17.10
CA ASP A 111 -7.21 -0.12 -16.07
C ASP A 111 -7.51 0.55 -14.73
N GLN A 112 -8.74 0.41 -14.26
CA GLN A 112 -9.24 1.09 -13.06
C GLN A 112 -8.41 0.77 -11.81
N GLU A 113 -8.02 -0.50 -11.64
CA GLU A 113 -7.28 -0.95 -10.46
C GLU A 113 -5.86 -0.41 -10.46
N LYS A 114 -5.17 -0.49 -11.60
CA LYS A 114 -3.79 0.02 -11.74
C LYS A 114 -3.73 1.53 -11.59
N VAL A 115 -4.67 2.25 -12.21
CA VAL A 115 -4.75 3.72 -12.07
C VAL A 115 -5.07 4.12 -10.63
N SER A 116 -6.02 3.45 -9.98
CA SER A 116 -6.32 3.68 -8.56
C SER A 116 -5.09 3.44 -7.67
N TRP A 117 -4.33 2.37 -7.95
CA TRP A 117 -3.11 2.04 -7.22
C TRP A 117 -2.03 3.12 -7.36
N VAL A 118 -1.77 3.60 -8.59
CA VAL A 118 -0.81 4.69 -8.85
C VAL A 118 -1.24 5.97 -8.13
N LEU A 119 -2.53 6.31 -8.18
CA LEU A 119 -3.06 7.51 -7.55
C LEU A 119 -3.16 7.41 -6.01
N CYS A 120 -3.32 6.20 -5.46
CA CYS A 120 -3.37 5.96 -4.02
C CYS A 120 -2.02 5.62 -3.39
N CYS A 121 -0.95 5.52 -4.19
CA CYS A 121 0.35 5.13 -3.68
C CYS A 121 0.83 6.12 -2.61
N LYS A 122 1.00 5.61 -1.38
CA LYS A 122 1.10 6.39 -0.13
C LYS A 122 2.36 7.27 -0.02
N ASP A 123 3.30 7.18 -0.96
CA ASP A 123 4.64 7.76 -0.83
C ASP A 123 4.86 9.11 -1.52
N ARG A 124 3.87 9.65 -2.24
CA ARG A 124 4.07 10.88 -3.04
C ARG A 124 3.38 12.16 -2.57
N LEU A 125 2.60 12.11 -1.50
CA LEU A 125 2.06 13.32 -0.83
C LEU A 125 3.07 13.96 0.14
N GLY A 126 4.37 13.88 -0.16
CA GLY A 126 5.40 14.35 0.75
C GLY A 126 6.79 14.27 0.15
N ARG A 127 7.21 15.34 -0.52
CA ARG A 127 8.43 16.05 -0.09
C ARG A 127 8.61 17.43 -0.70
N ASP A 128 8.11 17.71 -1.91
CA ASP A 128 8.30 19.02 -2.56
C ASP A 128 7.12 19.40 -3.46
N THR A 129 5.99 19.76 -2.86
CA THR A 129 4.96 20.51 -3.58
C THR A 129 4.89 21.90 -2.96
N PRO A 130 5.56 22.92 -3.53
CA PRO A 130 5.33 24.29 -3.11
C PRO A 130 3.84 24.58 -3.29
N SER A 131 3.28 25.27 -2.31
CA SER A 131 1.92 25.84 -2.31
C SER A 131 1.56 26.38 -3.70
N GLY A 132 0.80 25.60 -4.48
CA GLY A 132 0.44 25.99 -5.84
C GLY A 132 0.36 24.89 -6.91
N VAL A 133 0.42 23.59 -6.60
CA VAL A 133 0.16 22.57 -7.64
C VAL A 133 -1.34 22.38 -7.83
N CYS A 134 -1.91 23.31 -8.60
CA CYS A 134 -3.20 23.20 -9.26
C CYS A 134 -3.07 22.12 -10.35
N CYS A 135 -3.76 20.99 -10.22
CA CYS A 135 -3.93 20.04 -11.32
C CYS A 135 -4.87 20.67 -12.36
N ARG A 136 -4.34 21.56 -13.20
CA ARG A 136 -5.06 22.12 -14.34
C ARG A 136 -4.70 21.30 -15.58
N PRO A 137 -5.67 20.75 -16.33
CA PRO A 137 -5.37 20.06 -17.58
C PRO A 137 -4.97 21.12 -18.62
N VAL A 138 -3.75 21.02 -19.13
CA VAL A 138 -3.31 21.77 -20.31
C VAL A 138 -3.66 20.90 -21.52
N LEU A 139 -4.56 21.42 -22.37
CA LEU A 139 -4.72 20.98 -23.76
C LEU A 139 -3.49 21.40 -24.57
#